data_AF-A0A0C1FKX0-F1
#
_entry.id   AF-A0A0C1FKX0-F1
#
_cell.length_a   1.000
_cell.length_b   1.000
_cell.length_c   1.000
_cell.angle_alpha   90.00
_cell.angle_beta   90.00
_cell.angle_gamma   90.00
#
_symmetry.space_group_name_H-M   'P 1'
#
loop_
_entity.id
_entity.type
_entity.pdbx_description
1 polymer ?
#
loop_
_entity_poly.entity_id
_entity_poly.type
_entity_poly.pdbx_seq_one_letter_code
_entity_poly.pdbx_strand_id
1 'polypeptide(L)'
;MKKLTVTRNYNLADAVLKQKADEFINLLDRDTVEFTERGYNAAAKTNFENARDSVDTFPTDETLEALKMELTANKDAARSALEKSMRTIFNMASNHFGSQSAQYRAFGEADISRKPDAELARTYKVMVTAANQYLAVLGDEGLSQAMIDNLTAQGIVLDDSIDAMAKGITDRDISTESRIETLNALYGLLTKYAGIGQDIFYEINEAKYNDYVIYDTPSGMPAEVPVI
;
A
#
# COMPACT_ATOMS: atom_id res chain seq x y z
N MET A 1 -9.73 -20.18 -7.07
CA MET A 1 -9.70 -19.37 -8.31
C MET A 1 -8.90 -18.11 -8.04
N LYS A 2 -7.96 -17.75 -8.92
CA LYS A 2 -7.22 -16.48 -8.82
C LYS A 2 -8.17 -15.36 -9.26
N LYS A 3 -8.31 -14.29 -8.48
CA LYS A 3 -9.13 -13.12 -8.84
C LYS A 3 -8.63 -12.57 -10.18
N LEU A 4 -9.53 -12.21 -11.09
CA LEU A 4 -9.17 -11.53 -12.32
C LEU A 4 -8.58 -10.16 -11.97
N THR A 5 -7.35 -9.91 -12.38
CA THR A 5 -6.69 -8.62 -12.18
C THR A 5 -7.41 -7.56 -13.01
N VAL A 6 -7.78 -6.44 -12.39
CA VAL A 6 -8.39 -5.31 -13.10
C VAL A 6 -7.36 -4.74 -14.06
N THR A 7 -7.76 -4.52 -15.32
CA THR A 7 -6.91 -3.95 -16.37
C THR A 7 -7.46 -2.60 -16.81
N ARG A 8 -6.57 -1.69 -17.24
CA ARG A 8 -6.98 -0.40 -17.80
C ARG A 8 -7.75 -0.62 -19.11
N ASN A 9 -8.85 0.11 -19.30
CA ASN A 9 -9.67 0.06 -20.52
C ASN A 9 -9.38 1.23 -21.50
N TYR A 10 -8.30 1.97 -21.27
CA TYR A 10 -7.84 3.11 -22.06
C TYR A 10 -6.31 3.08 -22.23
N ASN A 11 -5.81 3.84 -23.22
CA ASN A 11 -4.37 3.94 -23.55
C ASN A 11 -3.76 5.31 -23.22
N LEU A 12 -4.49 6.17 -22.52
CA LEU A 12 -4.02 7.46 -22.01
C LEU A 12 -3.17 7.29 -20.74
N ALA A 13 -2.23 8.21 -20.52
CA ALA A 13 -1.59 8.33 -19.20
C ALA A 13 -2.60 8.85 -18.16
N ASP A 14 -2.50 8.42 -16.90
CA ASP A 14 -3.46 8.76 -15.84
C ASP A 14 -3.61 10.29 -15.67
N ALA A 15 -2.51 11.04 -15.72
CA ALA A 15 -2.51 12.50 -15.67
C ALA A 15 -3.22 13.12 -16.88
N VAL A 16 -3.04 12.55 -18.08
CA VAL A 16 -3.71 13.01 -19.31
C VAL A 16 -5.21 12.74 -19.23
N LEU A 17 -5.62 11.57 -18.74
CA LEU A 17 -7.03 11.25 -18.54
C LEU A 17 -7.71 12.24 -17.58
N LYS A 18 -7.04 12.57 -16.47
CA LYS A 18 -7.56 13.56 -15.52
C LYS A 18 -7.70 14.94 -16.16
N GLN A 19 -6.67 15.41 -16.87
CA GLN A 19 -6.72 16.72 -17.56
C GLN A 19 -7.81 16.76 -18.63
N LYS A 20 -7.97 15.68 -19.42
CA LYS A 20 -9.07 15.58 -20.39
C LYS A 20 -10.45 15.60 -19.70
N ALA A 21 -10.58 15.04 -18.50
CA ALA A 21 -11.82 15.15 -17.73
C ALA A 21 -12.11 16.61 -17.31
N ASP A 22 -11.08 17.36 -16.88
CA ASP A 22 -11.22 18.79 -16.59
C ASP A 22 -11.67 19.59 -17.83
N GLU A 23 -11.03 19.35 -18.98
CA GLU A 23 -11.40 19.97 -20.26
C GLU A 23 -12.85 19.64 -20.63
N PHE A 24 -13.25 18.37 -20.53
CA PHE A 24 -14.59 17.92 -20.87
C PHE A 24 -15.66 18.52 -19.96
N ILE A 25 -15.41 18.65 -18.65
CA ILE A 25 -16.35 19.31 -17.74
C ILE A 25 -16.61 20.76 -18.19
N ASN A 26 -15.57 21.49 -18.60
CA ASN A 26 -15.71 22.85 -19.13
C ASN A 26 -16.49 22.91 -20.46
N LEU A 27 -16.24 21.96 -21.36
CA LEU A 27 -16.97 21.85 -22.64
C LEU A 27 -18.44 21.51 -22.41
N LEU A 28 -18.73 20.60 -21.49
CA LEU A 28 -20.10 20.20 -21.13
C LEU A 28 -20.86 21.34 -20.43
N ASP A 29 -20.17 22.19 -19.67
CA ASP A 29 -20.76 23.40 -19.11
C ASP A 29 -21.08 24.43 -20.20
N ARG A 30 -20.16 24.61 -21.17
CA ARG A 30 -20.37 25.48 -22.34
C ARG A 30 -21.60 25.04 -23.14
N ASP A 31 -21.75 23.75 -23.36
CA ASP A 31 -22.77 23.13 -24.23
C ASP A 31 -23.92 22.51 -23.43
N THR A 32 -24.16 23.00 -22.20
CA THR A 32 -25.10 22.39 -21.25
C THR A 32 -26.54 22.32 -21.78
N VAL A 33 -26.92 23.25 -22.67
CA VAL A 33 -28.26 23.31 -23.25
C VAL A 33 -28.51 22.07 -24.10
N GLU A 34 -27.60 21.75 -25.02
CA GLU A 34 -27.69 20.58 -25.90
C GLU A 34 -27.55 19.26 -25.12
N PHE A 35 -26.78 19.27 -24.03
CA PHE A 35 -26.46 18.08 -23.24
C PHE A 35 -27.50 17.72 -22.16
N THR A 36 -28.29 18.69 -21.67
CA THR A 36 -29.31 18.44 -20.64
C THR A 36 -30.37 17.47 -21.14
N GLU A 37 -30.80 17.60 -22.40
CA GLU A 37 -31.77 16.69 -23.03
C GLU A 37 -31.22 15.27 -23.23
N ARG A 38 -29.89 15.12 -23.21
CA ARG A 38 -29.18 13.83 -23.33
C ARG A 38 -28.72 13.27 -21.98
N GLY A 39 -29.23 13.80 -20.88
CA GLY A 39 -29.03 13.27 -19.53
C GLY A 39 -27.79 13.78 -18.79
N TYR A 40 -27.15 14.85 -19.26
CA TYR A 40 -26.15 15.58 -18.48
C TYR A 40 -26.82 16.72 -17.70
N ASN A 41 -27.31 16.41 -16.51
CA ASN A 41 -27.90 17.38 -15.58
C ASN A 41 -26.92 17.70 -14.44
N ALA A 42 -27.32 18.56 -13.50
CA ALA A 42 -26.49 18.96 -12.36
C ALA A 42 -25.95 17.75 -11.55
N ALA A 43 -26.76 16.71 -11.35
CA ALA A 43 -26.32 15.51 -10.65
C ALA A 43 -25.28 14.71 -11.47
N ALA A 44 -25.45 14.65 -12.79
CA ALA A 44 -24.52 14.00 -13.71
C ALA A 44 -23.17 14.73 -13.76
N LYS A 45 -23.19 16.08 -13.70
CA LYS A 45 -21.99 16.92 -13.54
C LYS A 45 -21.27 16.63 -12.23
N THR A 46 -21.97 16.70 -11.10
CA THR A 46 -21.37 16.42 -9.78
C THR A 46 -20.77 15.01 -9.73
N ASN A 47 -21.42 14.01 -10.34
CA ASN A 47 -20.85 12.68 -10.45
C ASN A 47 -19.54 12.64 -11.24
N PHE A 48 -19.42 13.42 -12.32
CA PHE A 48 -18.20 13.49 -13.12
C PHE A 48 -17.07 14.22 -12.38
N GLU A 49 -17.37 15.34 -11.71
CA GLU A 49 -16.43 16.07 -10.85
C GLU A 49 -15.91 15.17 -9.72
N ASN A 50 -16.80 14.46 -9.02
CA ASN A 50 -16.42 13.52 -7.96
C ASN A 50 -15.54 12.38 -8.48
N ALA A 51 -15.85 11.84 -9.66
CA ALA A 51 -15.03 10.78 -10.28
C ALA A 51 -13.63 11.27 -10.64
N ARG A 52 -13.50 12.51 -11.12
CA ARG A 52 -12.21 13.16 -11.38
C ARG A 52 -11.44 13.38 -10.07
N ASP A 53 -12.08 13.96 -9.07
CA ASP A 53 -11.43 14.30 -7.79
C ASP A 53 -10.97 13.05 -7.03
N SER A 54 -11.68 11.94 -7.21
CA SER A 54 -11.30 10.65 -6.64
C SER A 54 -9.95 10.14 -7.14
N VAL A 55 -9.47 10.56 -8.32
CA VAL A 55 -8.14 10.20 -8.84
C VAL A 55 -7.01 10.76 -7.97
N ASP A 56 -7.21 11.90 -7.31
CA ASP A 56 -6.19 12.53 -6.45
C ASP A 56 -6.07 11.88 -5.07
N THR A 57 -6.99 10.97 -4.72
CA THR A 57 -7.02 10.34 -3.40
C THR A 57 -6.04 9.17 -3.26
N PHE A 58 -5.44 8.72 -4.37
CA PHE A 58 -4.54 7.58 -4.36
C PHE A 58 -3.12 8.01 -3.97
N PRO A 59 -2.46 7.27 -3.04
CA PRO A 59 -1.07 7.50 -2.73
C PRO A 59 -0.21 7.28 -3.97
N THR A 60 0.83 8.11 -4.12
CA THR A 60 1.83 7.96 -5.19
C THR A 60 2.65 6.69 -4.97
N ASP A 61 3.22 6.16 -6.06
CA ASP A 61 4.12 5.01 -5.99
C ASP A 61 5.31 5.31 -5.04
N GLU A 62 5.81 6.55 -5.04
CA GLU A 62 6.85 7.02 -4.11
C GLU A 62 6.41 6.98 -2.65
N THR A 63 5.17 7.39 -2.35
CA THR A 63 4.61 7.33 -0.99
C THR A 63 4.46 5.88 -0.53
N LEU A 64 4.02 4.98 -1.42
CA LEU A 64 3.87 3.56 -1.10
C LEU A 64 5.22 2.87 -0.87
N GLU A 65 6.25 3.19 -1.67
CA GLU A 65 7.60 2.67 -1.44
C GLU A 65 8.22 3.25 -0.16
N ALA A 66 8.02 4.54 0.15
CA ALA A 66 8.48 5.13 1.40
C ALA A 66 7.85 4.43 2.63
N LEU A 67 6.54 4.16 2.59
CA LEU A 67 5.85 3.42 3.65
C LEU A 67 6.43 2.01 3.83
N LYS A 68 6.71 1.31 2.73
CA LYS A 68 7.32 -0.03 2.78
C LYS A 68 8.73 0.00 3.37
N MET A 69 9.53 1.02 3.03
CA MET A 69 10.85 1.22 3.62
C MET A 69 10.76 1.45 5.13
N GLU A 70 9.80 2.27 5.58
CA GLU A 70 9.55 2.53 6.99
C GLU A 70 9.14 1.26 7.75
N LEU A 71 8.16 0.50 7.24
CA LEU A 71 7.71 -0.76 7.83
C LEU A 71 8.86 -1.78 7.96
N THR A 72 9.71 -1.85 6.94
CA THR A 72 10.89 -2.72 6.95
C THR A 72 11.88 -2.30 8.03
N ALA A 73 12.20 -1.00 8.10
CA ALA A 73 13.13 -0.46 9.10
C ALA A 73 12.62 -0.69 10.54
N ASN A 74 11.32 -0.49 10.78
CA ASN A 74 10.70 -0.72 12.09
C ASN A 74 10.80 -2.20 12.51
N LYS A 75 10.50 -3.12 11.60
CA LYS A 75 10.62 -4.57 11.84
C LYS A 75 12.07 -4.98 12.11
N ASP A 76 13.02 -4.47 11.34
CA ASP A 76 14.44 -4.80 11.52
C ASP A 76 15.01 -4.23 12.83
N ALA A 77 14.55 -3.05 13.25
CA ALA A 77 14.86 -2.47 14.55
C ALA A 77 14.28 -3.31 15.70
N ALA A 78 13.01 -3.73 15.60
CA ALA A 78 12.36 -4.61 16.57
C ALA A 78 13.09 -5.95 16.69
N ARG A 79 13.46 -6.54 15.56
CA ARG A 79 14.25 -7.78 15.49
C ARG A 79 15.59 -7.62 16.21
N SER A 80 16.33 -6.56 15.89
CA SER A 80 17.65 -6.30 16.47
C SER A 80 17.57 -6.11 17.99
N ALA A 81 16.53 -5.41 18.47
CA ALA A 81 16.28 -5.23 19.89
C ALA A 81 16.01 -6.56 20.62
N LEU A 82 15.15 -7.40 20.03
CA LEU A 82 14.82 -8.71 20.59
C LEU A 82 16.03 -9.65 20.61
N GLU A 83 16.78 -9.75 19.50
CA GLU A 83 17.98 -10.58 19.43
C GLU A 83 19.02 -10.20 20.50
N LYS A 84 19.19 -8.91 20.77
CA LYS A 84 20.13 -8.44 21.79
C LYS A 84 19.75 -8.93 23.18
N SER A 85 18.47 -8.83 23.56
CA SER A 85 17.97 -9.31 24.84
C SER A 85 18.07 -10.84 24.94
N MET A 86 17.72 -11.55 23.86
CA MET A 86 17.82 -13.01 23.81
C MET A 86 19.26 -13.51 23.97
N ARG A 87 20.24 -12.90 23.28
CA ARG A 87 21.67 -13.23 23.44
C ARG A 87 22.15 -13.04 24.88
N THR A 88 21.69 -11.96 25.52
CA THR A 88 22.03 -11.67 26.91
C THR A 88 21.54 -12.78 27.83
N ILE A 89 20.29 -13.23 27.67
CA ILE A 89 19.71 -14.30 28.50
C ILE A 89 20.35 -15.66 28.19
N PHE A 90 20.64 -15.98 26.93
CA PHE A 90 21.42 -17.18 26.60
C PHE A 90 22.78 -17.17 27.29
N ASN A 91 23.50 -16.05 27.30
CA ASN A 91 24.80 -15.96 27.99
C ASN A 91 24.67 -16.23 29.49
N MET A 92 23.66 -15.67 30.15
CA MET A 92 23.37 -15.95 31.57
C MET A 92 23.12 -17.45 31.81
N ALA A 93 22.27 -18.06 31.00
CA ALA A 93 21.99 -19.49 31.09
C ALA A 93 23.23 -20.36 30.80
N SER A 94 24.07 -19.95 29.84
CA SER A 94 25.30 -20.66 29.49
C SER A 94 26.35 -20.56 30.60
N ASN A 95 26.46 -19.42 31.28
CA ASN A 95 27.40 -19.23 32.38
C ASN A 95 27.06 -20.15 33.56
N HIS A 96 25.78 -20.23 33.93
CA HIS A 96 25.33 -21.01 35.08
C HIS A 96 25.25 -22.51 34.80
N PHE A 97 24.65 -22.92 33.68
CA PHE A 97 24.39 -24.34 33.38
C PHE A 97 25.41 -24.99 32.43
N GLY A 98 26.17 -24.18 31.67
CA GLY A 98 26.95 -24.64 30.53
C GLY A 98 26.11 -24.86 29.27
N SER A 99 26.65 -24.49 28.11
CA SER A 99 25.96 -24.50 26.80
C SER A 99 25.54 -25.88 26.28
N GLN A 100 26.08 -26.96 26.83
CA GLN A 100 25.72 -28.34 26.45
C GLN A 100 24.64 -28.95 27.34
N SER A 101 24.24 -28.28 28.41
CA SER A 101 23.27 -28.79 29.38
C SER A 101 21.84 -28.85 28.84
N ALA A 102 21.02 -29.71 29.45
CA ALA A 102 19.60 -29.78 29.13
C ALA A 102 18.87 -28.48 29.52
N GLN A 103 19.27 -27.86 30.63
CA GLN A 103 18.73 -26.61 31.14
C GLN A 103 18.98 -25.46 30.15
N TYR A 104 20.19 -25.36 29.59
CA TYR A 104 20.48 -24.37 28.56
C TYR A 104 19.63 -24.57 27.30
N ARG A 105 19.48 -25.82 26.84
CA ARG A 105 18.65 -26.14 25.66
C ARG A 105 17.16 -25.80 25.85
N ALA A 106 16.67 -25.72 27.09
CA ALA A 106 15.29 -25.33 27.36
C ALA A 106 14.99 -23.87 26.93
N PHE A 107 16.00 -23.01 26.82
CA PHE A 107 15.85 -21.63 26.35
C PHE A 107 15.63 -21.52 24.83
N GLY A 108 15.71 -22.64 24.10
CA GLY A 108 15.53 -22.70 22.66
C GLY A 108 16.85 -22.76 21.88
N GLU A 109 16.75 -22.68 20.56
CA GLU A 109 17.90 -22.76 19.67
C GLU A 109 18.68 -21.43 19.64
N ALA A 110 19.97 -21.48 20.00
CA ALA A 110 20.79 -20.30 20.22
C ALA A 110 21.25 -19.57 18.93
N ASP A 111 21.17 -20.20 17.76
CA ASP A 111 21.52 -19.57 16.47
C ASP A 111 20.39 -18.65 15.95
N ILE A 112 19.96 -17.72 16.80
CA ILE A 112 18.80 -16.85 16.58
C ILE A 112 18.99 -15.88 15.41
N SER A 113 20.23 -15.50 15.09
CA SER A 113 20.54 -14.62 13.96
C SER A 113 20.21 -15.24 12.60
N ARG A 114 20.20 -16.57 12.51
CA ARG A 114 19.86 -17.27 11.27
C ARG A 114 18.39 -17.64 11.17
N LYS A 115 17.60 -17.37 12.22
CA LYS A 115 16.18 -17.70 12.24
C LYS A 115 15.37 -16.71 11.43
N PRO A 116 14.41 -17.17 10.60
CA PRO A 116 13.37 -16.32 10.03
C PRO A 116 12.63 -15.56 11.14
N ASP A 117 12.10 -14.37 10.83
CA ASP A 117 11.37 -13.52 11.78
C ASP A 117 10.26 -14.28 12.52
N ALA A 118 9.45 -15.04 11.78
CA ALA A 118 8.37 -15.84 12.34
C ALA A 118 8.84 -16.99 13.27
N GLU A 119 10.05 -17.50 13.08
CA GLU A 119 10.64 -18.47 14.01
C GLU A 119 11.23 -17.79 15.24
N LEU A 120 11.83 -16.61 15.08
CA LEU A 120 12.33 -15.81 16.19
C LEU A 120 11.18 -15.40 17.13
N ALA A 121 10.04 -14.98 16.56
CA ALA A 121 8.80 -14.67 17.28
C ALA A 121 8.24 -15.85 18.09
N ARG A 122 8.54 -17.10 17.69
CA ARG A 122 8.21 -18.29 18.51
C ARG A 122 9.29 -18.58 19.53
N THR A 123 10.55 -18.42 19.15
CA THR A 123 11.72 -18.75 19.98
C THR A 123 11.76 -17.89 21.24
N TYR A 124 11.39 -16.61 21.18
CA TYR A 124 11.34 -15.78 22.38
C TYR A 124 10.30 -16.29 23.39
N LYS A 125 9.15 -16.81 22.94
CA LYS A 125 8.10 -17.36 23.84
C LYS A 125 8.61 -18.58 24.61
N VAL A 126 9.39 -19.43 23.93
CA VAL A 126 10.11 -20.55 24.56
C VAL A 126 11.12 -20.03 25.59
N MET A 127 11.93 -19.03 25.22
CA MET A 127 12.90 -18.41 26.12
C MET A 127 12.25 -17.78 27.35
N VAL A 128 11.13 -17.05 27.19
CA VAL A 128 10.37 -16.46 28.31
C VAL A 128 9.91 -17.55 29.28
N THR A 129 9.44 -18.69 28.76
CA THR A 129 9.00 -19.82 29.58
C THR A 129 10.16 -20.38 30.41
N ALA A 130 11.30 -20.64 29.77
CA ALA A 130 12.50 -21.13 30.45
C ALA A 130 13.09 -20.11 31.43
N ALA A 131 13.12 -18.82 31.06
CA ALA A 131 13.62 -17.75 31.91
C ALA A 131 12.79 -17.60 33.19
N ASN A 132 11.45 -17.71 33.09
CA ASN A 132 10.60 -17.73 34.28
C ASN A 132 10.85 -18.98 35.14
N GLN A 133 10.99 -20.16 34.52
CA GLN A 133 11.26 -21.41 35.24
C GLN A 133 12.58 -21.37 36.03
N TYR A 134 13.62 -20.75 35.46
CA TYR A 134 14.96 -20.69 36.05
C TYR A 134 15.30 -19.33 36.68
N LEU A 135 14.32 -18.45 36.87
CA LEU A 135 14.53 -17.09 37.37
C LEU A 135 15.28 -17.06 38.71
N ALA A 136 14.87 -17.91 39.66
CA ALA A 136 15.47 -17.94 40.99
C ALA A 136 16.95 -18.35 40.97
N VAL A 137 17.34 -19.28 40.09
CA VAL A 137 18.71 -19.81 40.03
C VAL A 137 19.63 -18.99 39.14
N LEU A 138 19.09 -18.29 38.15
CA LEU A 138 19.84 -17.38 37.27
C LEU A 138 19.92 -15.95 37.80
N GLY A 139 19.32 -15.66 38.97
CA GLY A 139 19.41 -14.35 39.62
C GLY A 139 20.86 -13.94 39.89
N ASP A 140 21.74 -14.89 40.24
CA ASP A 140 23.16 -14.65 40.47
C ASP A 140 23.92 -14.26 39.19
N GLU A 141 23.41 -14.65 38.01
CA GLU A 141 23.92 -14.23 36.69
C GLU A 141 23.27 -12.91 36.22
N GLY A 142 22.41 -12.30 37.03
CA GLY A 142 21.75 -11.03 36.75
C GLY A 142 20.41 -11.14 36.01
N LEU A 143 19.85 -12.33 35.84
CA LEU A 143 18.49 -12.47 35.31
C LEU A 143 17.48 -11.86 36.29
N SER A 144 16.57 -11.03 35.78
CA SER A 144 15.53 -10.40 36.60
C SER A 144 14.18 -10.44 35.89
N GLN A 145 13.09 -10.30 36.65
CA GLN A 145 11.75 -10.24 36.08
C GLN A 145 11.61 -9.10 35.06
N ALA A 146 12.21 -7.93 35.32
CA ALA A 146 12.20 -6.80 34.40
C ALA A 146 12.84 -7.13 33.03
N MET A 147 13.86 -7.99 32.99
CA MET A 147 14.46 -8.44 31.73
C MET A 147 13.53 -9.38 30.96
N ILE A 148 12.79 -10.24 31.66
CA ILE A 148 11.78 -11.14 31.07
C ILE A 148 10.60 -10.32 30.52
N ASP A 149 10.16 -9.32 31.26
CA ASP A 149 9.07 -8.42 30.85
C ASP A 149 9.48 -7.61 29.60
N ASN A 150 10.71 -7.07 29.60
CA ASN A 150 11.26 -6.38 28.43
C ASN A 150 11.42 -7.32 27.22
N LEU A 151 11.90 -8.55 27.43
CA LEU A 151 11.98 -9.57 26.37
C LEU A 151 10.59 -9.85 25.78
N THR A 152 9.57 -9.98 26.63
CA THR A 152 8.19 -10.21 26.21
C THR A 152 7.64 -9.05 25.40
N ALA A 153 7.84 -7.81 25.87
CA ALA A 153 7.43 -6.60 25.17
C ALA A 153 8.10 -6.48 23.79
N GLN A 154 9.41 -6.71 23.70
CA GLN A 154 10.14 -6.70 22.43
C GLN A 154 9.67 -7.80 21.48
N GLY A 155 9.33 -8.97 22.01
CA GLY A 155 8.77 -10.07 21.23
C GLY A 155 7.42 -9.73 20.60
N ILE A 156 6.53 -9.07 21.36
CA ILE A 156 5.24 -8.57 20.86
C ILE A 156 5.46 -7.52 19.78
N VAL A 157 6.37 -6.56 20.00
CA VAL A 157 6.66 -5.51 19.00
C VAL A 157 7.18 -6.11 17.69
N LEU A 158 8.00 -7.17 17.73
CA LEU A 158 8.41 -7.87 16.51
C LEU A 158 7.23 -8.55 15.81
N ASP A 159 6.37 -9.27 16.56
CA ASP A 159 5.16 -9.93 16.02
C ASP A 159 4.26 -8.91 15.31
N ASP A 160 3.94 -7.80 15.98
CA ASP A 160 3.11 -6.71 15.44
C ASP A 160 3.76 -6.06 14.19
N SER A 161 5.09 -5.93 14.17
CA SER A 161 5.81 -5.35 13.02
C SER A 161 5.83 -6.28 11.81
N ILE A 162 5.86 -7.60 12.02
CA ILE A 162 5.72 -8.60 10.94
C ILE A 162 4.33 -8.49 10.33
N ASP A 163 3.30 -8.41 11.17
CA ASP A 163 1.90 -8.27 10.72
C ASP A 163 1.67 -6.95 9.99
N ALA A 164 2.22 -5.84 10.49
CA ALA A 164 2.14 -4.53 9.84
C ALA A 164 2.81 -4.53 8.46
N MET A 165 3.96 -5.19 8.30
CA MET A 165 4.63 -5.35 7.01
C MET A 165 3.77 -6.17 6.03
N ALA A 166 3.20 -7.28 6.47
CA ALA A 166 2.32 -8.11 5.66
C ALA A 166 1.04 -7.38 5.24
N LYS A 167 0.47 -6.59 6.16
CA LYS A 167 -0.69 -5.74 5.89
C LYS A 167 -0.35 -4.65 4.87
N GLY A 168 0.79 -3.96 5.03
CA GLY A 168 1.22 -2.91 4.10
C GLY A 168 1.38 -3.41 2.66
N ILE A 169 1.88 -4.64 2.47
CA ILE A 169 1.94 -5.29 1.15
C ILE A 169 0.54 -5.50 0.58
N THR A 170 -0.38 -6.02 1.40
CA THR A 170 -1.77 -6.28 0.99
C THR A 170 -2.51 -4.98 0.65
N ASP A 171 -2.35 -3.94 1.47
CA ASP A 171 -2.97 -2.64 1.25
C ASP A 171 -2.46 -1.97 -0.04
N ARG A 172 -1.17 -2.14 -0.37
CA ARG A 172 -0.59 -1.66 -1.64
C ARG A 172 -1.22 -2.33 -2.85
N ASP A 173 -1.40 -3.65 -2.79
CA ASP A 173 -2.03 -4.41 -3.87
C ASP A 173 -3.49 -3.96 -4.06
N ILE A 174 -4.24 -3.79 -2.97
CA ILE A 174 -5.61 -3.26 -2.99
C ILE A 174 -5.63 -1.84 -3.58
N SER A 175 -4.73 -0.96 -3.13
CA SER A 175 -4.65 0.43 -3.60
C SER A 175 -4.39 0.50 -5.11
N THR A 176 -3.54 -0.39 -5.63
CA THR A 176 -3.26 -0.48 -7.07
C THR A 176 -4.50 -0.87 -7.88
N GLU A 177 -5.24 -1.89 -7.42
CA GLU A 177 -6.49 -2.30 -8.07
C GLU A 177 -7.54 -1.19 -8.02
N SER A 178 -7.74 -0.58 -6.84
CA SER A 178 -8.69 0.52 -6.67
C SER A 178 -8.34 1.73 -7.53
N ARG A 179 -7.06 2.04 -7.73
CA ARG A 179 -6.62 3.12 -8.65
C ARG A 179 -7.08 2.84 -10.08
N ILE A 180 -6.89 1.62 -10.56
CA ILE A 180 -7.30 1.22 -11.91
C ILE A 180 -8.83 1.27 -12.05
N GLU A 181 -9.56 0.79 -11.05
CA GLU A 181 -11.04 0.85 -11.05
C GLU A 181 -11.55 2.28 -11.11
N THR A 182 -11.01 3.19 -10.30
CA THR A 182 -11.41 4.61 -10.31
C THR A 182 -11.08 5.29 -11.63
N LEU A 183 -9.90 5.04 -12.20
CA LEU A 183 -9.54 5.59 -13.51
C LEU A 183 -10.41 5.03 -14.64
N ASN A 184 -10.73 3.73 -14.61
CA ASN A 184 -11.65 3.12 -15.57
C ASN A 184 -13.06 3.70 -15.46
N ALA A 185 -13.53 4.01 -14.25
CA ALA A 185 -14.81 4.67 -14.02
C ALA A 185 -14.81 6.10 -14.58
N LEU A 186 -13.74 6.87 -14.35
CA LEU A 186 -13.56 8.20 -14.92
C LEU A 186 -13.57 8.15 -16.46
N TYR A 187 -12.81 7.22 -17.05
CA TYR A 187 -12.79 7.03 -18.49
C TYR A 187 -14.15 6.60 -19.06
N GLY A 188 -14.91 5.78 -18.33
CA GLY A 188 -16.29 5.41 -18.70
C GLY A 188 -17.22 6.62 -18.80
N LEU A 189 -17.10 7.59 -17.88
CA LEU A 189 -17.86 8.85 -17.95
C LEU A 189 -17.38 9.73 -19.11
N LEU A 190 -16.06 9.85 -19.28
CA LEU A 190 -15.47 10.64 -20.35
C LEU A 190 -15.91 10.14 -21.75
N THR A 191 -15.81 8.83 -21.99
CA THR A 191 -16.28 8.18 -23.24
C THR A 191 -17.78 8.33 -23.46
N LYS A 192 -18.59 8.21 -22.41
CA LYS A 192 -20.04 8.45 -22.50
C LYS A 192 -20.33 9.87 -23.00
N TYR A 193 -19.74 10.88 -22.39
CA TYR A 193 -20.01 12.28 -22.75
C TYR A 193 -19.37 12.70 -24.07
N ALA A 194 -18.20 12.13 -24.42
CA ALA A 194 -17.63 12.26 -25.75
C ALA A 194 -18.60 11.78 -26.83
N GLY A 195 -19.12 10.56 -26.69
CA GLY A 195 -20.07 10.00 -27.66
C GLY A 195 -21.34 10.83 -27.79
N ILE A 196 -21.86 11.39 -26.68
CA ILE A 196 -23.02 12.29 -26.71
C ILE A 196 -22.69 13.58 -27.48
N GLY A 197 -21.54 14.21 -27.21
CA GLY A 197 -21.14 15.43 -27.91
C GLY A 197 -20.91 15.23 -29.40
N GLN A 198 -20.22 14.15 -29.75
CA GLN A 198 -20.02 13.76 -31.14
C GLN A 198 -21.35 13.53 -31.86
N ASP A 199 -22.32 12.86 -31.24
CA ASP A 199 -23.65 12.63 -31.82
C ASP A 199 -24.46 13.92 -31.97
N ILE A 200 -24.43 14.81 -30.97
CA ILE A 200 -25.10 16.12 -31.04
C ILE A 200 -24.54 16.95 -32.20
N PHE A 201 -23.22 17.03 -32.34
CA PHE A 201 -22.58 17.99 -33.25
C PHE A 201 -22.21 17.43 -34.62
N TYR A 202 -22.41 16.14 -34.88
CA TYR A 202 -21.98 15.43 -36.09
C TYR A 202 -22.32 16.17 -37.41
N GLU A 203 -23.55 16.67 -37.55
CA GLU A 203 -23.99 17.42 -38.74
C GLU A 203 -24.26 18.91 -38.44
N ILE A 204 -24.02 19.35 -37.21
CA ILE A 204 -24.38 20.70 -36.75
C ILE A 204 -23.15 21.61 -36.70
N ASN A 205 -22.04 21.13 -36.15
CA ASN A 205 -20.86 21.95 -35.91
C ASN A 205 -19.59 21.09 -35.80
N GLU A 206 -18.78 21.09 -36.86
CA GLU A 206 -17.53 20.33 -36.92
C GLU A 206 -16.52 20.74 -35.83
N ALA A 207 -16.44 22.03 -35.49
CA ALA A 207 -15.53 22.50 -34.45
C ALA A 207 -15.93 21.95 -33.08
N LYS A 208 -17.22 22.03 -32.72
CA LYS A 208 -17.70 21.43 -31.47
C LYS A 208 -17.61 19.92 -31.49
N TYR A 209 -17.82 19.25 -32.61
CA TYR A 209 -17.61 17.80 -32.74
C TYR A 209 -16.18 17.40 -32.36
N ASN A 210 -15.19 18.13 -32.90
CA ASN A 210 -13.77 17.85 -32.66
C ASN A 210 -13.36 18.06 -31.19
N ASP A 211 -14.01 18.98 -30.46
CA ASP A 211 -13.79 19.16 -29.02
C ASP A 211 -14.10 17.89 -28.20
N TYR A 212 -14.95 16.99 -28.70
CA TYR A 212 -15.34 15.75 -28.03
C TYR A 212 -14.57 14.51 -28.53
N VAL A 213 -13.54 14.68 -29.38
CA VAL A 213 -12.66 13.58 -29.79
C VAL A 213 -11.62 13.30 -28.70
N ILE A 214 -11.63 12.08 -28.15
CA ILE A 214 -10.73 11.71 -27.04
C ILE A 214 -9.31 11.42 -27.54
N TYR A 215 -9.19 10.77 -28.70
CA TYR A 215 -7.92 10.33 -29.29
C TYR A 215 -7.72 11.00 -30.65
N ASP A 216 -7.12 12.17 -30.62
CA ASP A 216 -6.58 12.89 -31.78
C ASP A 216 -5.15 12.41 -32.14
N THR A 217 -4.42 11.88 -31.15
CA THR A 217 -3.16 11.15 -31.31
C THR A 217 -3.21 9.79 -30.59
N PRO A 218 -2.35 8.80 -30.93
CA PRO A 218 -2.33 7.50 -30.25
C PRO A 218 -2.12 7.56 -28.73
N SER A 219 -1.53 8.66 -28.23
CA SER A 219 -1.27 8.90 -26.81
C SER A 219 -2.27 9.87 -26.16
N GLY A 220 -3.12 10.54 -26.96
CA GLY A 220 -4.00 11.63 -26.52
C GLY A 220 -3.29 12.89 -26.05
N MET A 221 -1.96 12.97 -26.19
CA MET A 221 -1.21 14.22 -26.02
C MET A 221 -1.32 15.06 -27.29
N PRO A 222 -1.47 16.40 -27.19
CA PRO A 222 -1.37 17.27 -28.34
C PRO A 222 0.02 17.13 -28.98
N ALA A 223 0.11 17.25 -30.31
CA ALA A 223 1.40 17.25 -31.00
C ALA A 223 2.31 18.34 -30.41
N GLU A 224 3.54 17.99 -30.05
CA GLU A 224 4.54 18.97 -29.60
C GLU A 224 4.69 20.05 -30.69
N VAL A 225 4.32 21.28 -30.35
CA VAL A 225 4.54 22.42 -31.26
C VAL A 225 6.05 22.64 -31.32
N PRO A 226 6.69 22.57 -32.50
CA PRO A 226 8.13 22.78 -32.58
C PRO A 226 8.46 24.19 -32.06
N VAL A 227 9.39 24.26 -31.11
CA VAL A 227 9.92 25.52 -30.60
C VAL A 227 10.64 26.21 -31.76
N ILE A 228 10.10 27.35 -32.22
CA ILE A 228 10.69 28.21 -33.26
C ILE A 228 11.70 29.15 -32.62
#